data_AF-A0A6P0TYA2-F1
#
_entry.id   AF-A0A6P0TYA2-F1
#
_cell.length_a   1.000
_cell.length_b   1.000
_cell.length_c   1.000
_cell.angle_alpha   90.00
_cell.angle_beta   90.00
_cell.angle_gamma   90.00
#
_symmetry.space_group_name_H-M   'P 1'
#
loop_
_entity.id
_entity.type
_entity.pdbx_description
1 polymer ?
#
loop_
_entity_poly.entity_id
_entity_poly.type
_entity_poly.pdbx_seq_one_letter_code
_entity_poly.pdbx_strand_id
1 'polypeptide(L)'
;MLTTRNPDASYYFRENADVVSWEASIIDLDIYPPPNLVIEVANTSLADDKGEKRLLYEAMNVAEYWIVDVQKLEVIAFAIANRGSQRINQSQVLPGLAISLLEEALQRTRQENQLDIYTWLFSQFQ
;
A
#
# COMPACT_ATOMS: atom_id res chain seq x y z
N MET A 1 -2.81 -7.72 -23.26
CA MET A 1 -2.63 -8.78 -22.24
C MET A 1 -2.87 -8.11 -20.89
N LEU A 2 -3.93 -8.50 -20.20
CA LEU A 2 -4.17 -8.06 -18.83
C LEU A 2 -3.11 -8.74 -17.96
N THR A 3 -2.07 -7.99 -17.58
CA THR A 3 -1.12 -8.45 -16.57
C THR A 3 -1.78 -8.28 -15.20
N THR A 4 -2.55 -9.28 -14.77
CA THR A 4 -2.93 -9.41 -13.36
C THR A 4 -1.65 -9.72 -12.57
N ARG A 5 -1.07 -8.70 -11.92
CA ARG A 5 -0.06 -8.89 -10.86
C ARG A 5 -0.79 -8.94 -9.53
N ASN A 6 -0.48 -9.95 -8.71
CA ASN A 6 -1.02 -10.07 -7.36
C ASN A 6 -0.10 -9.27 -6.42
N PRO A 7 -0.52 -8.11 -5.89
CA PRO A 7 0.30 -7.37 -4.94
C PRO A 7 0.42 -8.13 -3.62
N ASP A 8 1.42 -7.79 -2.80
CA ASP A 8 1.56 -8.37 -1.47
C ASP A 8 0.37 -8.03 -0.56
N ALA A 9 -0.20 -6.83 -0.71
CA ALA A 9 -1.49 -6.48 -0.14
C ALA A 9 -2.26 -5.49 -1.03
N SER A 10 -3.58 -5.60 -1.03
CA SER A 10 -4.48 -4.59 -1.60
C SER A 10 -5.69 -4.38 -0.71
N TYR A 11 -6.17 -3.15 -0.65
CA TYR A 11 -7.27 -2.76 0.20
C TYR A 11 -8.31 -1.95 -0.56
N TYR A 12 -9.57 -2.29 -0.30
CA TYR A 12 -10.75 -1.60 -0.78
C TYR A 12 -11.40 -0.87 0.39
N PHE A 13 -11.70 0.41 0.21
CA PHE A 13 -12.28 1.28 1.24
C PHE A 13 -13.58 1.92 0.73
N ARG A 14 -14.41 2.38 1.68
CA ARG A 14 -15.62 3.19 1.43
C ARG A 14 -16.57 2.51 0.43
N GLU A 15 -16.98 3.19 -0.64
CA GLU A 15 -17.91 2.67 -1.66
C GLU A 15 -17.41 1.40 -2.36
N ASN A 16 -16.10 1.14 -2.30
CA ASN A 16 -15.52 -0.05 -2.90
C ASN A 16 -15.38 -1.23 -1.91
N ALA A 17 -15.70 -1.04 -0.62
CA ALA A 17 -15.46 -2.04 0.43
C ALA A 17 -16.23 -3.36 0.22
N ASP A 18 -17.44 -3.28 -0.36
CA ASP A 18 -18.30 -4.44 -0.60
C ASP A 18 -18.19 -4.98 -2.04
N VAL A 19 -17.28 -4.43 -2.85
CA VAL A 19 -17.25 -4.69 -4.29
C VAL A 19 -16.59 -6.03 -4.64
N VAL A 20 -15.66 -6.51 -3.82
CA VAL A 20 -15.00 -7.80 -4.04
C VAL A 20 -15.62 -8.85 -3.13
N SER A 21 -16.28 -9.85 -3.73
CA SER A 21 -16.76 -11.03 -3.00
C SER A 21 -15.58 -11.78 -2.37
N TRP A 22 -15.75 -12.26 -1.14
CA TRP A 22 -14.77 -13.12 -0.44
C TRP A 22 -14.38 -14.38 -1.23
N GLU A 23 -15.20 -14.79 -2.20
CA GLU A 23 -14.97 -15.96 -3.06
C GLU A 23 -14.08 -15.67 -4.29
N ALA A 24 -13.76 -14.39 -4.56
CA ALA A 24 -12.94 -14.02 -5.71
C ALA A 24 -11.46 -14.31 -5.43
N SER A 25 -10.94 -15.42 -5.97
CA SER A 25 -9.52 -15.79 -5.89
C SER A 25 -8.64 -15.03 -6.91
N ILE A 26 -9.25 -14.42 -7.92
CA ILE A 26 -8.61 -13.60 -8.94
C ILE A 26 -9.52 -12.38 -9.16
N ILE A 27 -8.99 -11.18 -8.89
CA ILE A 27 -9.70 -9.93 -9.18
C ILE A 27 -9.42 -9.57 -10.63
N ASP A 28 -10.44 -9.69 -11.47
CA ASP A 28 -10.44 -9.12 -12.81
C ASP A 28 -10.76 -7.63 -12.72
N LEU A 29 -9.80 -6.79 -13.09
CA LEU A 29 -9.89 -5.33 -12.98
C LEU A 29 -10.73 -4.70 -14.10
N ASP A 30 -11.12 -5.47 -15.13
CA ASP A 30 -12.13 -5.06 -16.09
C ASP A 30 -13.56 -5.24 -15.52
N ILE A 31 -13.69 -6.01 -14.43
CA ILE A 31 -14.96 -6.34 -13.76
C ILE A 31 -15.11 -5.59 -12.44
N TYR A 32 -14.02 -5.45 -11.69
CA TYR A 32 -13.98 -4.79 -10.39
C TYR A 32 -13.14 -3.50 -10.46
N PRO A 33 -13.55 -2.42 -9.76
CA PRO A 33 -12.74 -1.22 -9.67
C PRO A 33 -11.34 -1.55 -9.13
N PRO A 34 -10.34 -0.73 -9.46
CA PRO A 34 -9.02 -0.89 -8.85
C PRO A 34 -9.12 -0.73 -7.33
N PRO A 35 -8.26 -1.43 -6.57
CA PRO A 35 -8.17 -1.20 -5.12
C PRO A 35 -7.82 0.26 -4.83
N ASN A 36 -8.22 0.73 -3.65
CA ASN A 36 -7.87 2.07 -3.20
C ASN A 36 -6.38 2.15 -2.81
N LEU A 37 -5.84 1.10 -2.21
CA LEU A 37 -4.44 1.02 -1.79
C LEU A 37 -3.83 -0.29 -2.27
N VAL A 38 -2.64 -0.20 -2.86
CA VAL A 38 -1.77 -1.34 -3.16
C VAL A 38 -0.46 -1.19 -2.40
N ILE A 39 0.01 -2.28 -1.79
CA ILE A 39 1.28 -2.33 -1.07
C ILE A 39 2.15 -3.48 -1.64
N GLU A 40 3.42 -3.18 -1.89
CA GLU A 40 4.45 -4.15 -2.24
C GLU A 40 5.55 -4.12 -1.16
N VAL A 41 6.01 -5.29 -0.72
CA VAL A 41 7.04 -5.48 0.30
C VAL A 41 8.35 -5.85 -0.40
N ALA A 42 9.19 -4.84 -0.59
CA ALA A 42 10.41 -4.94 -1.37
C ALA A 42 11.58 -5.42 -0.51
N ASN A 43 11.96 -6.70 -0.67
CA ASN A 43 13.26 -7.19 -0.19
C ASN A 43 14.32 -7.10 -1.31
N THR A 44 14.06 -7.69 -2.47
CA THR A 44 14.96 -7.65 -3.64
C THR A 44 14.33 -7.03 -4.88
N SER A 45 13.04 -6.70 -4.81
CA SER A 45 12.23 -6.20 -5.94
C SER A 45 12.18 -4.68 -6.03
N LEU A 46 12.88 -3.94 -5.17
CA LEU A 46 12.74 -2.48 -5.02
C LEU A 46 12.83 -1.69 -6.34
N ALA A 47 13.68 -2.14 -7.27
CA ALA A 47 13.80 -1.51 -8.58
C ALA A 47 12.57 -1.73 -9.48
N ASP A 48 12.01 -2.94 -9.48
CA ASP A 48 10.76 -3.27 -10.19
C ASP A 48 9.56 -2.54 -9.56
N ASP A 49 9.49 -2.52 -8.23
CA ASP A 49 8.43 -1.82 -7.48
C ASP A 49 8.44 -0.31 -7.78
N LYS A 50 9.62 0.32 -7.86
CA LYS A 50 9.76 1.75 -8.26
C LYS A 50 9.51 1.99 -9.76
N GLY A 51 9.68 0.95 -10.58
CA GLY A 51 9.69 1.00 -12.03
C GLY A 51 8.39 0.49 -12.65
N GLU A 52 8.44 -0.73 -13.21
CA GLU A 52 7.35 -1.31 -14.02
C GLU A 52 6.05 -1.48 -13.22
N LYS A 53 6.13 -1.91 -11.95
CA LYS A 53 4.93 -2.03 -11.10
C LYS A 53 4.28 -0.69 -10.84
N ARG A 54 5.06 0.34 -10.49
CA ARG A 54 4.51 1.69 -10.30
C ARG A 54 3.76 2.17 -11.54
N LEU A 55 4.35 1.99 -12.74
CA LEU A 55 3.70 2.36 -14.00
C LEU A 55 2.42 1.55 -14.27
N LEU A 56 2.43 0.26 -13.92
CA LEU A 56 1.23 -0.59 -14.01
C LEU A 56 0.11 -0.06 -13.12
N TYR A 57 0.39 0.22 -11.85
CA TYR A 57 -0.63 0.71 -10.92
C TYR A 57 -1.09 2.15 -11.21
N GLU A 58 -0.20 2.99 -11.78
CA GLU A 58 -0.59 4.28 -12.36
C GLU A 58 -1.60 4.11 -13.51
N ALA A 59 -1.34 3.17 -14.43
CA ALA A 59 -2.23 2.90 -15.56
C ALA A 59 -3.58 2.32 -15.13
N MET A 60 -3.59 1.55 -14.04
CA MET A 60 -4.80 1.02 -13.40
C MET A 60 -5.58 2.05 -12.59
N ASN A 61 -5.04 3.26 -12.37
CA ASN A 61 -5.67 4.31 -11.58
C ASN A 61 -6.05 3.87 -10.15
N VAL A 62 -5.17 3.07 -9.52
CA VAL A 62 -5.18 2.83 -8.06
C VAL A 62 -5.06 4.18 -7.37
N ALA A 63 -5.69 4.40 -6.22
CA ALA A 63 -5.61 5.72 -5.56
C ALA A 63 -4.25 5.97 -4.88
N GLU A 64 -3.73 4.95 -4.18
CA GLU A 64 -2.39 4.98 -3.57
C GLU A 64 -1.59 3.70 -3.82
N TYR A 65 -0.29 3.87 -4.05
CA TYR A 65 0.66 2.77 -4.23
C TYR A 65 1.86 2.94 -3.29
N TRP A 66 2.07 1.98 -2.40
CA TRP A 66 3.12 2.03 -1.39
C TRP A 66 4.13 0.91 -1.58
N ILE A 67 5.40 1.24 -1.39
CA ILE A 67 6.51 0.30 -1.40
C ILE A 67 7.15 0.29 -0.03
N VAL A 68 7.18 -0.86 0.64
CA VAL A 68 7.88 -1.05 1.90
C VAL A 68 9.28 -1.57 1.60
N ASP A 69 10.30 -0.72 1.79
CA ASP A 69 11.71 -1.13 1.68
C ASP A 69 12.14 -1.75 3.02
N VAL A 70 12.09 -3.08 3.12
CA VAL A 70 12.39 -3.78 4.38
C VAL A 70 13.87 -3.77 4.74
N GLN A 71 14.75 -3.48 3.78
CA GLN A 71 16.18 -3.34 4.02
C GLN A 71 16.48 -2.00 4.71
N LYS A 72 15.78 -0.94 4.29
CA LYS A 72 15.95 0.41 4.84
C LYS A 72 14.97 0.78 5.95
N LEU A 73 13.91 -0.01 6.13
CA LEU A 73 12.80 0.30 7.04
C LEU A 73 12.11 1.62 6.66
N GLU A 74 11.95 1.83 5.35
CA GLU A 74 11.33 3.03 4.76
C GLU A 74 10.04 2.66 4.05
N VAL A 75 9.09 3.60 3.99
CA VAL A 75 7.85 3.46 3.23
C VAL A 75 7.79 4.54 2.17
N ILE A 76 7.80 4.13 0.90
CA ILE A 76 7.69 5.04 -0.24
C ILE A 76 6.24 5.02 -0.70
N ALA A 77 5.48 6.02 -0.29
CA ALA A 77 4.08 6.16 -0.62
C ALA A 77 3.85 7.13 -1.79
N PHE A 78 2.99 6.75 -2.72
CA PHE A 78 2.56 7.56 -3.83
C PHE A 78 1.04 7.73 -3.84
N ALA A 79 0.57 8.96 -4.03
CA ALA A 79 -0.77 9.22 -4.53
C ALA A 79 -0.74 9.20 -6.06
N ILE A 80 -1.71 8.56 -6.69
CA ILE A 80 -1.82 8.43 -8.14
C ILE A 80 -3.01 9.26 -8.61
N ALA A 81 -2.76 10.11 -9.61
CA ALA A 81 -3.79 10.90 -10.27
C ALA A 81 -3.35 11.27 -11.68
N ASN A 82 -4.29 11.42 -12.60
CA ASN A 82 -4.03 11.92 -13.96
C ASN A 82 -2.92 11.14 -14.71
N ARG A 83 -2.88 9.81 -14.55
CA ARG A 83 -1.87 8.91 -15.14
C ARG A 83 -0.42 9.19 -14.69
N GLY A 84 -0.24 9.79 -13.53
CA GLY A 84 1.06 9.93 -12.88
C GLY A 84 0.94 9.67 -11.38
N SER A 85 2.09 9.72 -10.71
CA SER A 85 2.17 9.58 -9.26
C SER A 85 3.00 10.69 -8.63
N GLN A 86 2.63 11.05 -7.40
CA GLN A 86 3.35 12.00 -6.57
C GLN A 86 3.64 11.35 -5.21
N ARG A 87 4.86 11.54 -4.70
CA ARG A 87 5.21 11.12 -3.35
C ARG A 87 4.37 11.86 -2.31
N ILE A 88 3.90 11.12 -1.32
CA ILE A 88 3.10 11.64 -0.20
C ILE A 88 3.72 11.26 1.13
N ASN A 89 3.55 12.14 2.12
CA ASN A 89 3.98 11.90 3.51
C ASN A 89 2.79 11.59 4.44
N GLN A 90 1.57 11.69 3.92
CA GLN A 90 0.31 11.44 4.62
C GLN A 90 -0.61 10.68 3.68
N SER A 91 -1.26 9.62 4.16
CA SER A 91 -2.26 8.92 3.38
C SER A 91 -3.51 9.78 3.17
N GLN A 92 -4.05 9.72 1.96
CA GLN A 92 -5.32 10.29 1.54
C GLN A 92 -6.46 9.26 1.62
N VAL A 93 -6.16 7.96 1.50
CA VAL A 93 -7.13 6.86 1.63
C VAL A 93 -7.29 6.34 3.05
N LEU A 94 -6.28 6.54 3.92
CA LEU A 94 -6.33 6.28 5.37
C LEU A 94 -6.14 7.60 6.14
N PRO A 95 -7.21 8.39 6.36
CA PRO A 95 -7.11 9.69 7.00
C PRO A 95 -6.44 9.63 8.38
N GLY A 96 -5.53 10.56 8.65
CA GLY A 96 -4.79 10.61 9.91
C GLY A 96 -3.52 9.76 9.94
N LEU A 97 -3.29 8.87 8.96
CA LEU A 97 -2.07 8.06 8.89
C LEU A 97 -0.89 8.77 8.21
N ALA A 98 0.07 9.24 9.01
CA ALA A 98 1.35 9.74 8.53
C ALA A 98 2.24 8.56 8.10
N ILE A 99 2.95 8.70 6.97
CA ILE A 99 3.83 7.63 6.46
C ILE A 99 5.04 7.42 7.39
N SER A 100 5.53 8.50 8.01
CA SER A 100 6.62 8.43 9.00
C SER A 100 6.25 7.59 10.23
N LEU A 101 4.97 7.49 10.58
CA LEU A 101 4.52 6.64 11.69
C LEU A 101 4.69 5.15 11.35
N LEU A 102 4.49 4.78 10.09
CA LEU A 102 4.74 3.41 9.62
C LEU A 102 6.23 3.09 9.64
N GLU A 103 7.08 4.04 9.24
CA GLU A 103 8.53 3.89 9.30
C GLU A 103 9.02 3.74 10.75
N GLU A 104 8.49 4.52 11.69
CA GLU A 104 8.78 4.35 13.12
C GLU A 104 8.33 2.97 13.62
N ALA A 105 7.14 2.51 13.21
CA ALA A 105 6.68 1.16 13.55
C ALA A 105 7.65 0.08 13.04
N LEU A 106 8.10 0.17 11.78
CA LEU A 106 9.08 -0.73 11.19
C LEU A 106 10.41 -0.72 11.95
N GLN A 107 10.88 0.46 12.37
CA GLN A 107 12.10 0.58 13.17
C GLN A 107 11.97 -0.08 14.54
N ARG A 108 10.84 0.13 15.24
CA ARG A 108 10.56 -0.50 16.54
C ARG A 108 10.51 -2.03 16.46
N THR A 109 10.07 -2.62 15.34
CA THR A 109 10.09 -4.09 15.15
C THR A 109 11.48 -4.73 15.28
N ARG A 110 12.56 -3.93 15.15
CA ARG A 110 13.94 -4.42 15.33
C ARG A 110 14.36 -4.52 16.79
N GLN A 111 13.66 -3.88 17.71
CA GLN A 111 14.09 -3.68 19.10
C GLN A 111 13.07 -4.14 20.14
N GLU A 112 11.78 -4.08 19.81
CA GLU A 112 10.68 -4.34 20.72
C GLU A 112 9.92 -5.62 20.31
N ASN A 113 9.19 -6.21 21.27
CA ASN A 113 8.30 -7.33 20.96
C ASN A 113 7.00 -6.82 20.30
N GLN A 114 6.25 -7.74 19.67
CA GLN A 114 5.06 -7.38 18.92
C GLN A 114 3.95 -6.73 19.75
N LEU A 115 3.77 -7.13 21.01
CA LEU A 115 2.69 -6.61 21.86
C LEU A 115 2.93 -5.14 22.23
N ASP A 116 4.17 -4.79 22.56
CA ASP A 116 4.55 -3.42 22.90
C ASP A 116 4.37 -2.49 21.70
N ILE A 117 4.76 -2.95 20.50
CA ILE A 117 4.62 -2.20 19.25
C ILE A 117 3.15 -1.96 18.91
N TYR A 118 2.29 -2.98 19.01
CA TYR A 118 0.86 -2.79 18.74
C TYR A 118 0.22 -1.84 19.75
N THR A 119 0.56 -1.98 21.03
CA THR A 119 0.06 -1.08 22.08
C THR A 119 0.48 0.37 21.81
N TRP A 120 1.75 0.59 21.48
CA TRP A 120 2.25 1.90 21.11
C TRP A 120 1.57 2.43 19.84
N LEU A 121 1.47 1.64 18.77
CA LEU A 121 0.89 2.08 17.50
C LEU A 121 -0.58 2.47 17.68
N PHE A 122 -1.38 1.69 18.43
CA PHE A 122 -2.77 2.04 18.73
C PHE A 122 -2.89 3.36 19.51
N SER A 123 -1.95 3.66 20.40
CA SER A 123 -1.96 4.92 21.16
C SER A 123 -1.75 6.16 20.26
N GLN A 124 -1.21 6.00 19.04
CA GLN A 124 -1.01 7.11 18.11
C GLN A 124 -2.29 7.56 17.39
N PHE A 125 -3.38 6.78 17.51
CA PHE A 125 -4.67 7.06 16.88
C PHE A 125 -5.81 7.35 17.87
N GLN A 126 -5.47 7.59 19.14
CA GLN A 126 -6.42 7.94 20.21
C GLN A 126 -6.79 9.42 20.23
#